data_AF-A0A6A2FSA7-F1
#
_entry.id   AF-A0A6A2FSA7-F1
#
_cell.length_a   1.000
_cell.length_b   1.000
_cell.length_c   1.000
_cell.angle_alpha   90.00
_cell.angle_beta   90.00
_cell.angle_gamma   90.00
#
_symmetry.space_group_name_H-M   'P 1'
#
loop_
_entity.id
_entity.type
_entity.pdbx_description
1 polymer ?
#
loop_
_entity_poly.entity_id
_entity_poly.type
_entity_poly.pdbx_seq_one_letter_code
_entity_poly.pdbx_strand_id
1 'polypeptide(L)'
;DTVGFIRKLPHMLVESFKSTLDEVREADLLLHVVDISHPNFEEHIQVVKDTLREIKAEHKPVLMVMNKIDLYKAEDHISYAENDEEVDTPVSLSQLKNTWMAKENAPVVFISASQKNNVEELRDKLITFVKALGSFNT
;
A
#
# COMPACT_ATOMS: atom_id res chain seq x y z
N ASP A 1 -13.66 4.55 7.66
CA ASP A 1 -13.14 5.72 6.92
C ASP A 1 -12.02 6.27 7.78
N THR A 2 -10.78 5.91 7.47
CA THR A 2 -9.62 6.29 8.29
C THR A 2 -8.79 7.34 7.57
N VAL A 3 -8.03 8.09 8.37
CA VAL A 3 -7.21 9.21 7.94
C VAL A 3 -6.22 8.78 6.85
N GLY A 4 -6.21 9.52 5.73
CA GLY A 4 -5.13 9.43 4.74
C GLY A 4 -3.83 9.95 5.34
N PHE A 5 -2.77 9.13 5.32
CA PHE A 5 -1.47 9.52 5.83
C PHE A 5 -0.91 10.68 5.01
N ILE A 6 -0.85 11.88 5.62
CA ILE A 6 -0.19 13.05 5.05
C ILE A 6 1.31 12.95 5.38
N ARG A 7 2.16 13.07 4.35
CA ARG A 7 3.63 13.07 4.48
C ARG A 7 4.08 14.00 5.60
N LYS A 8 4.93 13.49 6.51
CA LYS A 8 5.48 14.18 7.69
C LYS A 8 4.42 14.95 8.47
N LEU A 9 3.72 14.24 9.35
CA LEU A 9 2.85 14.88 10.34
C LEU A 9 3.68 15.90 11.13
N PRO A 10 3.37 17.20 11.08
CA PRO A 10 3.98 18.17 11.97
C PRO A 10 3.75 17.72 13.42
N HIS A 11 4.73 17.89 14.32
CA HIS A 11 4.61 17.48 15.74
C HIS A 11 3.32 17.98 16.41
N MET A 12 2.82 19.15 16.00
CA MET A 12 1.55 19.75 16.47
C MET A 12 0.29 19.01 16.00
N LEU A 13 0.34 18.29 14.87
CA LEU A 13 -0.78 17.49 14.36
C LEU A 13 -0.88 16.14 15.07
N VAL A 14 0.20 15.63 15.67
CA VAL A 14 0.22 14.32 16.34
C VAL A 14 -0.83 14.24 17.47
N GLU A 15 -1.06 15.34 18.20
CA GLU A 15 -2.11 15.38 19.24
C GLU A 15 -3.53 15.29 18.66
N SER A 16 -3.80 15.96 17.54
CA SER A 16 -5.11 15.91 16.87
C SER A 16 -5.37 14.57 16.18
N PHE A 17 -4.32 13.83 15.84
CA PHE A 17 -4.41 12.50 15.24
C PHE A 17 -4.26 11.36 16.24
N LYS A 18 -3.97 11.65 17.52
CA LYS A 18 -3.69 10.64 18.53
C LYS A 18 -4.81 9.60 18.66
N SER A 19 -6.07 10.05 18.68
CA SER A 19 -7.23 9.15 18.70
C SER A 19 -7.29 8.23 17.49
N THR A 20 -6.95 8.73 16.29
CA THR A 20 -6.92 7.91 15.07
C THR A 20 -5.71 6.97 15.02
N LEU A 21 -4.57 7.39 15.56
CA LEU A 21 -3.39 6.53 15.68
C LEU A 21 -3.64 5.42 16.71
N ASP A 22 -4.38 5.69 17.78
CA ASP A 22 -4.83 4.67 18.72
C ASP A 22 -5.80 3.68 18.04
N GLU A 23 -6.73 4.15 17.19
CA GLU A 23 -7.56 3.26 16.36
C GLU A 23 -6.72 2.34 15.45
N VAL A 24 -5.63 2.84 14.85
CA VAL A 24 -4.71 2.02 14.05
C VAL A 24 -4.02 0.95 14.91
N ARG A 25 -3.69 1.26 16.17
CA ARG A 25 -3.07 0.31 17.09
C ARG A 25 -4.04 -0.76 17.57
N GLU A 26 -5.32 -0.45 17.70
CA GLU A 26 -6.35 -1.42 18.08
C GLU A 26 -6.89 -2.23 16.90
N ALA A 27 -6.67 -1.80 15.66
CA ALA A 27 -7.15 -2.49 14.48
C ALA A 27 -6.59 -3.93 14.36
N ASP A 28 -7.45 -4.88 13.97
CA ASP A 28 -7.04 -6.26 13.67
C ASP A 28 -6.27 -6.38 12.34
N LEU A 29 -6.50 -5.41 11.44
CA LEU A 29 -6.07 -5.41 10.05
C LEU A 29 -5.99 -3.97 9.55
N LEU A 30 -4.99 -3.68 8.71
CA LEU A 30 -4.88 -2.43 7.99
C LEU A 30 -5.04 -2.65 6.48
N LEU A 31 -5.80 -1.74 5.85
CA LEU A 31 -5.86 -1.62 4.40
C LEU A 31 -4.96 -0.45 3.99
N HIS A 32 -3.81 -0.73 3.36
CA HIS A 32 -2.93 0.32 2.89
C HIS A 32 -3.23 0.61 1.42
N VAL A 33 -4.02 1.65 1.17
CA VAL A 33 -4.33 2.12 -0.18
C VAL A 33 -3.21 3.03 -0.68
N VAL A 34 -2.65 2.71 -1.83
CA VAL A 34 -1.53 3.40 -2.47
C VAL A 34 -1.98 3.90 -3.83
N ASP A 35 -1.70 5.16 -4.15
CA ASP A 35 -1.87 5.68 -5.51
C ASP A 35 -0.63 5.34 -6.35
N ILE A 36 -0.74 4.34 -7.23
CA ILE A 36 0.40 3.92 -8.05
C ILE A 36 0.62 4.79 -9.28
N SER A 37 -0.29 5.72 -9.60
CA SER A 37 -0.08 6.67 -10.70
C SER A 37 0.92 7.77 -10.36
N HIS A 38 1.27 7.90 -9.08
CA HIS A 38 2.26 8.87 -8.63
C HIS A 38 3.68 8.28 -8.78
N PRO A 39 4.63 8.93 -9.47
CA PRO A 39 5.98 8.39 -9.71
C PRO A 39 6.67 7.93 -8.42
N ASN A 40 6.57 8.73 -7.37
CA ASN A 40 7.17 8.46 -6.06
C ASN A 40 6.32 7.58 -5.12
N PHE A 41 5.35 6.79 -5.58
CA PHE A 41 4.45 6.05 -4.68
C PHE A 41 5.20 5.14 -3.68
N GLU A 42 6.35 4.58 -4.06
CA GLU A 42 7.19 3.75 -3.18
C GLU A 42 7.70 4.53 -1.96
N GLU A 43 8.06 5.80 -2.13
CA GLU A 43 8.42 6.67 -1.01
C GLU A 43 7.23 6.89 -0.07
N HIS A 44 6.01 6.98 -0.61
CA HIS A 44 4.79 7.15 0.21
C HIS A 44 4.54 5.89 1.03
N ILE A 45 4.71 4.71 0.43
CA ILE A 45 4.66 3.42 1.15
C ILE A 45 5.68 3.43 2.28
N GLN A 46 6.93 3.84 2.01
CA GLN A 46 7.98 3.85 3.02
C GLN A 46 7.64 4.79 4.19
N VAL A 47 7.13 6.00 3.90
CA VAL A 47 6.67 6.94 4.94
C VAL A 47 5.57 6.33 5.81
N VAL A 48 4.61 5.60 5.23
CA VAL A 48 3.57 4.93 6.01
C VAL A 48 4.16 3.78 6.83
N LYS A 49 5.04 2.95 6.26
CA LYS A 49 5.75 1.88 6.98
C LYS A 49 6.53 2.43 8.19
N ASP A 50 7.22 3.56 8.03
CA ASP A 50 7.95 4.20 9.12
C ASP A 50 7.01 4.78 10.17
N THR A 51 5.89 5.41 9.76
CA THR A 51 4.88 5.92 10.70
C THR A 51 4.26 4.79 11.52
N LEU A 52 3.94 3.64 10.89
CA LEU A 52 3.45 2.46 11.61
C LEU A 52 4.46 1.95 12.64
N ARG A 53 5.76 1.98 12.32
CA ARG A 53 6.83 1.62 13.26
C ARG A 53 6.92 2.60 14.43
N GLU A 54 6.82 3.91 14.16
CA GLU A 54 6.85 4.95 15.20
C GLU A 54 5.71 4.78 16.22
N ILE A 55 4.52 4.39 15.76
CA ILE A 55 3.36 4.15 16.62
C ILE A 55 3.27 2.71 17.15
N LYS A 56 4.28 1.87 16.90
CA LYS A 56 4.36 0.46 17.30
C LYS A 56 3.24 -0.42 16.74
N ALA A 57 2.82 -0.17 15.50
CA ALA A 57 1.78 -0.90 14.76
C ALA A 57 2.32 -1.60 13.50
N GLU A 58 3.64 -1.69 13.31
CA GLU A 58 4.28 -2.33 12.16
C GLU A 58 4.05 -3.85 12.07
N HIS A 59 3.67 -4.48 13.19
CA HIS A 59 3.36 -5.91 13.28
C HIS A 59 1.93 -6.23 12.81
N LYS A 60 1.11 -5.22 12.53
CA LYS A 60 -0.28 -5.41 12.13
C LYS A 60 -0.35 -6.04 10.73
N PRO A 61 -1.28 -6.98 10.49
CA PRO A 61 -1.53 -7.50 9.15
C PRO A 61 -1.94 -6.36 8.21
N VAL A 62 -1.28 -6.26 7.06
CA VAL A 62 -1.58 -5.23 6.04
C VAL A 62 -1.95 -5.88 4.72
N LEU A 63 -3.10 -5.50 4.17
CA LEU A 63 -3.48 -5.75 2.78
C LEU A 63 -3.19 -4.50 1.96
N MET A 64 -2.27 -4.63 1.02
CA MET A 64 -1.84 -3.52 0.17
C MET A 64 -2.74 -3.41 -1.05
N VAL A 65 -3.28 -2.20 -1.26
CA VAL A 65 -4.24 -1.90 -2.33
C VAL A 65 -3.62 -0.86 -3.26
N MET A 66 -3.05 -1.35 -4.36
CA MET A 66 -2.47 -0.54 -5.43
C MET A 66 -3.60 0.06 -6.28
N ASN A 67 -4.03 1.28 -5.95
CA ASN A 67 -5.15 1.98 -6.55
C ASN A 67 -4.70 2.91 -7.69
N LYS A 68 -5.68 3.32 -8.52
CA LYS A 68 -5.50 4.17 -9.72
C LYS A 68 -4.73 3.49 -10.86
N ILE A 69 -4.91 2.19 -11.04
CA ILE A 69 -4.33 1.45 -12.18
C ILE A 69 -4.75 2.03 -13.55
N ASP A 70 -5.88 2.73 -13.62
CA ASP A 70 -6.39 3.41 -14.81
C ASP A 70 -5.61 4.67 -15.18
N LEU A 71 -4.87 5.24 -14.23
CA LEU A 71 -4.04 6.43 -14.42
C LEU A 71 -2.54 6.10 -14.48
N TYR A 72 -2.16 4.83 -14.33
CA TYR A 72 -0.77 4.40 -14.37
C TYR A 72 -0.18 4.58 -15.78
N LYS A 73 0.94 5.28 -15.89
CA LYS A 73 1.67 5.48 -17.14
C LYS A 73 3.10 5.00 -16.97
N ALA A 74 3.50 4.02 -17.78
CA ALA A 74 4.83 3.43 -17.64
C ALA A 74 5.95 4.46 -17.78
N GLU A 75 5.73 5.50 -18.61
CA GLU A 75 6.69 6.59 -18.82
C GLU A 75 7.07 7.35 -17.54
N ASP A 76 6.15 7.43 -16.57
CA ASP A 76 6.36 8.14 -15.31
C ASP A 76 7.12 7.27 -14.28
N HIS A 77 7.32 5.98 -14.57
CA HIS A 77 7.95 5.01 -13.68
C HIS A 77 9.15 4.37 -14.36
N ILE A 78 10.31 5.01 -14.21
CA ILE A 78 11.57 4.54 -14.77
C ILE A 78 12.28 3.67 -13.71
N SER A 79 12.65 2.45 -14.11
CA SER A 79 13.57 1.64 -13.31
C SER A 79 14.99 2.06 -13.65
N TYR A 80 15.69 2.65 -12.66
CA TYR A 80 17.12 2.90 -12.79
C TYR A 80 17.87 1.58 -12.62
N ALA A 81 18.56 1.13 -13.64
CA ALA A 81 19.44 -0.02 -13.54
C ALA A 81 20.62 0.32 -12.61
N GLU A 82 20.95 -0.58 -11.69
CA GLU A 82 22.15 -0.42 -10.85
C GLU A 82 23.46 -0.69 -11.62
N ASN A 83 23.38 -1.08 -12.90
CA ASN A 83 24.51 -1.40 -13.78
C ASN A 83 24.42 -0.65 -15.12
N ASP A 84 25.57 -0.19 -15.65
CA ASP A 84 25.75 0.62 -16.87
C ASP A 84 25.22 0.00 -18.20
N GLU A 85 24.68 -1.22 -18.19
CA GLU A 85 24.32 -1.98 -19.40
C GLU A 85 22.81 -2.16 -19.63
N GLU A 86 21.95 -1.84 -18.66
CA GLU A 86 20.50 -1.91 -18.84
C GLU A 86 19.89 -0.52 -19.05
N VAL A 87 19.22 -0.35 -20.19
CA VAL A 87 18.58 0.91 -20.61
C VAL A 87 17.47 1.27 -19.63
N ASP A 88 17.36 2.55 -19.27
CA ASP A 88 16.20 3.13 -18.58
C ASP A 88 14.92 2.72 -19.31
N THR A 89 14.20 1.74 -18.77
CA THR A 89 12.99 1.22 -19.40
C THR A 89 11.77 1.59 -18.57
N PRO A 90 10.72 2.14 -19.21
CA PRO A 90 9.42 2.32 -18.59
C PRO A 90 8.92 1.00 -17.97
N VAL A 91 8.56 1.02 -16.69
CA VAL A 91 7.99 -0.15 -16.02
C VAL A 91 6.52 -0.23 -16.36
N SER A 92 6.12 -1.24 -17.13
CA SER A 92 4.71 -1.49 -17.41
C SER A 92 3.95 -1.91 -16.16
N LEU A 93 2.63 -1.67 -16.14
CA LEU A 93 1.76 -2.10 -15.05
C LEU A 93 1.84 -3.62 -14.80
N SER A 94 2.02 -4.42 -15.85
CA SER A 94 2.17 -5.87 -15.74
C SER A 94 3.48 -6.27 -15.07
N GLN A 95 4.59 -5.60 -15.41
CA GLN A 95 5.87 -5.80 -14.73
C GLN A 95 5.78 -5.38 -13.25
N LEU A 96 5.18 -4.22 -12.97
CA LEU A 96 4.96 -3.76 -11.61
C LEU A 96 4.15 -4.79 -10.80
N LYS A 97 3.04 -5.28 -11.34
CA LYS A 97 2.22 -6.33 -10.72
C LYS A 97 3.05 -7.57 -10.37
N ASN A 98 3.83 -8.09 -11.32
CA ASN A 98 4.65 -9.26 -11.12
C ASN A 98 5.70 -9.03 -10.03
N THR A 99 6.38 -7.88 -10.03
CA THR A 99 7.38 -7.52 -9.03
C THR A 99 6.78 -7.48 -7.63
N TRP A 100 5.63 -6.83 -7.45
CA TRP A 100 5.00 -6.71 -6.14
C TRP A 100 4.33 -8.01 -5.67
N MET A 101 3.82 -8.82 -6.59
CA MET A 101 3.32 -10.16 -6.26
C MET A 101 4.44 -11.14 -5.87
N ALA A 102 5.67 -10.90 -6.34
CA ALA A 102 6.83 -11.74 -6.02
C ALA A 102 7.63 -11.24 -4.80
N LYS A 103 7.73 -9.92 -4.59
CA LYS A 103 8.53 -9.30 -3.53
C LYS A 103 7.92 -9.43 -2.13
N GLU A 104 6.60 -9.36 -2.01
CA GLU A 104 5.94 -9.25 -0.71
C GLU A 104 5.31 -10.58 -0.28
N ASN A 105 5.66 -11.04 0.92
CA ASN A 105 4.93 -12.09 1.64
C ASN A 105 3.55 -11.61 2.14
N ALA A 106 3.14 -10.38 1.79
CA ALA A 106 1.88 -9.75 2.16
C ALA A 106 0.91 -9.74 0.97
N PRO A 107 -0.40 -9.90 1.20
CA PRO A 107 -1.38 -9.89 0.14
C PRO A 107 -1.44 -8.49 -0.50
N VAL A 108 -1.33 -8.47 -1.83
CA VAL A 108 -1.47 -7.27 -2.66
C VAL A 108 -2.64 -7.44 -3.64
N VAL A 109 -3.32 -6.34 -3.94
CA VAL A 109 -4.35 -6.24 -4.97
C VAL A 109 -4.23 -4.93 -5.73
N PHE A 110 -4.54 -4.97 -7.02
CA PHE A 110 -4.45 -3.83 -7.93
C PHE A 110 -5.84 -3.46 -8.40
N ILE A 111 -6.26 -2.21 -8.19
CA ILE A 111 -7.64 -1.76 -8.46
C ILE A 111 -7.68 -0.39 -9.14
N SER A 112 -8.82 -0.10 -9.77
CA SER A 112 -9.25 1.27 -10.02
C SER A 112 -10.55 1.50 -9.27
N ALA A 113 -10.49 2.24 -8.16
CA ALA A 113 -11.68 2.56 -7.39
C ALA A 113 -12.67 3.43 -8.19
N SER A 114 -12.15 4.36 -9.01
CA SER A 114 -12.95 5.25 -9.88
C SER A 114 -13.69 4.49 -10.97
N GLN A 115 -12.99 3.55 -11.64
CA GLN A 115 -13.57 2.74 -12.72
C GLN A 115 -14.24 1.46 -12.23
N LYS A 116 -14.26 1.22 -10.90
CA LYS A 116 -14.71 -0.03 -10.27
C LYS A 116 -14.01 -1.28 -10.84
N ASN A 117 -12.79 -1.13 -11.33
CA ASN A 117 -12.00 -2.24 -11.87
C ASN A 117 -11.37 -3.04 -10.71
N ASN A 118 -11.47 -4.37 -10.77
CA ASN A 118 -10.93 -5.31 -9.78
C ASN A 118 -11.43 -5.12 -8.32
N VAL A 119 -12.57 -4.45 -8.11
CA VAL A 119 -13.13 -4.25 -6.76
C VAL A 119 -13.62 -5.56 -6.14
N GLU A 120 -14.17 -6.47 -6.95
CA GLU A 120 -14.57 -7.80 -6.49
C GLU A 120 -13.35 -8.64 -6.04
N GLU A 121 -12.22 -8.54 -6.76
CA GLU A 121 -10.98 -9.19 -6.36
C GLU A 121 -10.47 -8.67 -5.00
N LEU A 122 -10.55 -7.35 -4.78
CA LEU A 122 -10.25 -6.76 -3.47
C LEU A 122 -11.17 -7.33 -2.39
N ARG A 123 -12.47 -7.43 -2.66
CA ARG A 123 -13.44 -7.98 -1.71
C ARG A 123 -13.11 -9.43 -1.35
N ASP A 124 -12.84 -10.27 -2.34
CA ASP A 124 -12.54 -11.69 -2.14
C ASP A 124 -11.22 -11.90 -1.40
N LYS A 125 -10.18 -11.12 -1.75
CA LYS A 125 -8.91 -11.13 -1.02
C LYS A 125 -9.07 -10.66 0.41
N LEU A 126 -9.84 -9.60 0.65
CA LEU A 126 -10.12 -9.10 1.99
C LEU A 126 -10.84 -10.15 2.84
N ILE A 127 -11.87 -10.79 2.30
CA ILE A 127 -12.60 -11.87 2.99
C ILE A 127 -11.65 -13.03 3.32
N THR A 128 -10.83 -13.44 2.36
CA THR A 128 -9.85 -14.52 2.55
C THR A 128 -8.83 -14.15 3.61
N PHE A 129 -8.35 -12.91 3.60
CA PHE A 129 -7.36 -12.43 4.55
C PHE A 129 -7.92 -12.35 5.97
N VAL A 130 -9.13 -11.82 6.14
CA VAL A 130 -9.83 -11.80 7.44
C VAL A 130 -10.09 -13.22 7.95
N LYS A 131 -10.51 -14.16 7.08
CA LYS A 131 -10.67 -15.57 7.46
C LYS A 131 -9.37 -16.19 7.94
N ALA A 132 -8.26 -15.93 7.24
CA ALA A 132 -6.96 -16.42 7.66
C ALA A 132 -6.61 -15.92 9.07
N LEU A 133 -6.77 -14.62 9.34
CA LEU A 133 -6.53 -14.04 10.67
C LEU A 133 -7.42 -14.64 11.76
N GLY A 134 -8.71 -14.86 11.46
CA GLY A 134 -9.65 -15.47 12.40
C GLY A 134 -9.32 -16.94 12.74
N SER A 135 -8.76 -17.69 11.78
CA SER A 135 -8.31 -19.07 12.01
C SER A 135 -6.98 -19.18 12.76
N PHE A 136 -6.19 -18.10 12.87
CA PHE A 136 -4.97 -18.06 13.68
C PHE A 136 -5.24 -17.79 15.18
N ASN A 137 -6.42 -17.29 15.53
CA ASN A 137 -6.80 -16.90 16.90
C ASN A 137 -7.63 -17.97 17.67
N THR A 138 -7.71 -19.20 17.16
CA THR A 138 -8.37 -20.35 17.80
C THR A 138 -7.41 -21.52 17.93
#